data_AF-A0A395HPL5-F1
#
_entry.id   AF-A0A395HPL5-F1
#
_cell.length_a   1.000
_cell.length_b   1.000
_cell.length_c   1.000
_cell.angle_alpha   90.00
_cell.angle_beta   90.00
_cell.angle_gamma   90.00
#
_symmetry.space_group_name_H-M   'P 1'
#
loop_
_entity.id
_entity.type
_entity.pdbx_description
1 polymer ?
#
loop_
_entity_poly.entity_id
_entity_poly.type
_entity_poly.pdbx_seq_one_letter_code
_entity_poly.pdbx_strand_id
1 'polypeptide(L)'
;MSRFSSADKRIRIKIERPGSLEGNSPHKRRLNLPTQEIEGWSAQDAFRELYQFWFDAIAESFSLIGGFTQTYEESAGSVTVKATLKGIPGYLGFIEYSKVTKRVSLVVADYHLLSTEAGTTVEVNNRDSTIAGLFKFRNERIKLAALSLCKDGCKFSINSRDRYWVFELEGSGSLLMCKTACMRESAVGEIERRTKSISTLRSRQSKDVSIFINSDTTLIYMGMFRHWLTVALDICDFSLPSETITTVYGDILLDRKFSGKVFLQGVLLPETKLGRGKFTYGYNLQHATVSGNRRSFSSPQEEAMRLCRIWEAAIAQKAANALQKYVFLLTDRCGPLDISDAQNHLSASTVKAIWAYLRHMDGGKNFYHANIPSDVRLHERMTLVGMAG
;
A
#
# COMPACT_ATOMS: atom_id res chain seq x y z
N MET A 1 -59.77 13.54 -24.39
CA MET A 1 -60.00 13.82 -22.96
C MET A 1 -59.89 12.51 -22.18
N SER A 2 -59.07 12.51 -21.12
CA SER A 2 -58.78 11.38 -20.21
C SER A 2 -57.98 10.21 -20.82
N ARG A 3 -57.05 9.52 -20.15
CA ARG A 3 -56.34 9.65 -18.86
C ARG A 3 -55.21 8.60 -18.96
N PHE A 4 -53.94 9.01 -18.94
CA PHE A 4 -52.83 8.14 -18.55
C PHE A 4 -52.10 8.83 -17.41
N SER A 5 -52.47 8.45 -16.18
CA SER A 5 -51.75 8.80 -14.96
C SER A 5 -50.64 7.76 -14.80
N SER A 6 -49.42 8.13 -15.20
CA SER A 6 -48.23 7.36 -14.85
C SER A 6 -47.80 7.80 -13.45
N ALA A 7 -48.06 6.94 -12.47
CA ALA A 7 -47.60 7.12 -11.10
C ALA A 7 -46.08 6.89 -11.05
N ASP A 8 -45.35 8.00 -11.07
CA ASP A 8 -43.92 8.12 -10.83
C ASP A 8 -43.58 7.65 -9.39
N LYS A 9 -43.35 6.35 -9.22
CA LYS A 9 -42.83 5.77 -7.97
C LYS A 9 -41.37 6.16 -7.80
N ARG A 10 -41.14 7.38 -7.31
CA ARG A 10 -39.85 7.80 -6.75
C ARG A 10 -39.52 6.92 -5.55
N ILE A 11 -38.64 5.94 -5.75
CA ILE A 11 -37.96 5.23 -4.67
C ILE A 11 -37.06 6.25 -3.97
N ARG A 12 -37.56 6.87 -2.90
CA ARG A 12 -36.75 7.62 -1.94
C ARG A 12 -35.82 6.63 -1.25
N ILE A 13 -34.57 6.56 -1.70
CA ILE A 13 -33.49 5.92 -0.96
C ILE A 13 -33.36 6.69 0.35
N LYS A 14 -33.79 6.05 1.44
CA LYS A 14 -33.62 6.57 2.80
C LYS A 14 -32.12 6.58 3.07
N ILE A 15 -31.53 7.77 3.05
CA ILE A 15 -30.16 7.98 3.51
C ILE A 15 -30.17 7.67 5.00
N GLU A 16 -29.71 6.48 5.38
CA GLU A 16 -29.50 6.13 6.77
C GLU A 16 -28.40 7.02 7.34
N ARG A 17 -28.82 8.04 8.08
CA ARG A 17 -27.98 8.68 9.09
C ARG A 17 -27.46 7.59 10.04
N PRO A 18 -26.25 7.70 10.59
CA PRO A 18 -25.84 6.85 11.70
C PRO A 18 -26.94 6.94 12.78
N GLY A 19 -27.47 5.77 13.15
CA GLY A 19 -28.68 5.62 13.93
C GLY A 19 -28.65 6.41 15.25
N SER A 20 -29.84 6.84 15.65
CA SER A 20 -30.13 7.50 16.93
C SER A 20 -29.47 6.77 18.10
N LEU A 21 -28.66 7.53 18.84
CA LEU A 21 -28.02 7.14 20.10
C LEU A 21 -29.08 6.95 21.18
N GLU A 22 -29.22 5.72 21.71
CA GLU A 22 -29.81 5.48 23.03
C GLU A 22 -29.21 4.20 23.61
N GLY A 23 -28.76 4.26 24.88
CA GLY A 23 -28.53 3.08 25.72
C GLY A 23 -27.24 3.03 26.54
N ASN A 24 -26.14 3.66 26.12
CA ASN A 24 -24.90 3.79 26.92
C ASN A 24 -24.07 4.97 26.38
N SER A 25 -23.55 5.81 27.27
CA SER A 25 -22.65 6.90 26.88
C SER A 25 -21.44 6.33 26.14
N PRO A 26 -21.05 6.89 24.98
CA PRO A 26 -19.91 6.38 24.22
C PRO A 26 -18.64 6.48 25.07
N HIS A 27 -17.86 5.40 25.12
CA HIS A 27 -16.54 5.44 25.75
C HIS A 27 -15.63 6.33 24.90
N LYS A 28 -15.01 7.32 25.53
CA LYS A 28 -14.09 8.25 24.87
C LYS A 28 -12.69 8.07 25.43
N ARG A 29 -11.69 7.98 24.56
CA ARG A 29 -10.29 7.89 24.97
C ARG A 29 -9.41 8.80 24.11
N ARG A 30 -8.49 9.50 24.77
CA ARG A 30 -7.39 10.20 24.11
C ARG A 30 -6.31 9.20 23.72
N LEU A 31 -5.90 9.23 22.47
CA LEU A 31 -4.88 8.34 21.94
C LEU A 31 -3.52 9.01 22.02
N ASN A 32 -2.58 8.38 22.74
CA ASN A 32 -1.19 8.81 22.79
C ASN A 32 -0.45 8.10 21.64
N LEU A 33 -0.29 8.81 20.52
CA LEU A 33 0.30 8.27 19.29
C LEU A 33 1.69 8.90 19.05
N PRO A 34 2.67 8.14 18.52
CA PRO A 34 3.98 8.67 18.15
C PRO A 34 3.86 9.56 16.90
N THR A 35 3.52 10.83 17.09
CA THR A 35 3.21 11.75 15.98
C THR A 35 4.40 12.00 15.05
N GLN A 36 5.64 11.77 15.51
CA GLN A 36 6.84 11.86 14.69
C GLN A 36 6.87 10.80 13.57
N GLU A 37 6.22 9.64 13.77
CA GLU A 37 6.18 8.58 12.75
C GLU A 37 5.33 8.95 11.53
N ILE A 38 4.44 9.94 11.66
CA ILE A 38 3.58 10.41 10.58
C ILE A 38 3.99 11.78 10.05
N GLU A 39 5.17 12.27 10.44
CA GLU A 39 5.68 13.52 9.93
C GLU A 39 5.85 13.44 8.40
N GLY A 40 5.30 14.42 7.70
CA GLY A 40 5.31 14.48 6.24
C GLY A 40 4.29 13.56 5.54
N TRP A 41 3.50 12.77 6.27
CA TRP A 41 2.45 11.94 5.66
C TRP A 41 1.40 12.79 4.95
N SER A 42 1.04 12.33 3.75
CA SER A 42 -0.14 12.76 3.02
C SER A 42 -1.32 11.82 3.27
N ALA A 43 -2.53 12.20 2.85
CA ALA A 43 -3.66 11.26 2.80
C ALA A 43 -3.37 9.98 2.01
N GLN A 44 -2.48 10.02 1.00
CA GLN A 44 -2.04 8.82 0.27
C GLN A 44 -1.17 7.91 1.14
N ASP A 45 -0.26 8.47 1.95
CA ASP A 45 0.53 7.70 2.92
C ASP A 45 -0.38 7.02 3.95
N ALA A 46 -1.40 7.74 4.44
CA ALA A 46 -2.39 7.16 5.34
C ALA A 46 -3.18 6.04 4.66
N PHE A 47 -3.61 6.23 3.41
CA PHE A 47 -4.29 5.21 2.64
C PHE A 47 -3.40 3.98 2.39
N ARG A 48 -2.09 4.15 2.16
CA ARG A 48 -1.12 3.05 2.01
C ARG A 48 -1.12 2.14 3.25
N GLU A 49 -1.19 2.69 4.45
CA GLU A 49 -1.26 1.91 5.69
C GLU A 49 -2.60 1.17 5.83
N LEU A 50 -3.69 1.78 5.37
CA LEU A 50 -5.01 1.14 5.33
C LEU A 50 -5.06 0.02 4.29
N TYR A 51 -4.39 0.17 3.15
CA TYR A 51 -4.25 -0.87 2.13
C TYR A 51 -3.45 -2.06 2.67
N GLN A 52 -2.30 -1.81 3.30
CA GLN A 52 -1.52 -2.87 3.98
C GLN A 52 -2.36 -3.58 5.02
N PHE A 53 -3.05 -2.83 5.90
CA PHE A 53 -3.98 -3.43 6.87
C PHE A 53 -5.03 -4.31 6.17
N TRP A 54 -5.68 -3.80 5.12
CA TRP A 54 -6.69 -4.54 4.38
C TRP A 54 -6.14 -5.84 3.79
N PHE A 55 -4.94 -5.80 3.21
CA PHE A 55 -4.28 -6.95 2.63
C PHE A 55 -3.90 -7.99 3.71
N ASP A 56 -3.20 -7.56 4.75
CA ASP A 56 -2.73 -8.42 5.84
C ASP A 56 -3.89 -9.04 6.62
N ALA A 57 -4.94 -8.25 6.90
CA ALA A 57 -6.12 -8.73 7.62
C ALA A 57 -6.91 -9.76 6.81
N ILE A 58 -6.94 -9.66 5.47
CA ILE A 58 -7.50 -10.71 4.61
C ILE A 58 -6.65 -11.98 4.70
N ALA A 59 -5.33 -11.83 4.53
CA ALA A 59 -4.41 -12.97 4.60
C ALA A 59 -4.50 -13.68 5.95
N GLU A 60 -4.56 -12.93 7.05
CA GLU A 60 -4.72 -13.45 8.41
C GLU A 60 -6.10 -14.11 8.60
N SER A 61 -7.18 -13.42 8.23
CA SER A 61 -8.54 -13.95 8.34
C SER A 61 -8.65 -15.31 7.66
N PHE A 62 -8.17 -15.44 6.43
CA PHE A 62 -8.29 -16.68 5.65
C PHE A 62 -7.08 -17.63 5.75
N SER A 63 -6.09 -17.32 6.60
CA SER A 63 -4.87 -18.11 6.80
C SER A 63 -4.13 -18.40 5.48
N LEU A 64 -3.96 -17.38 4.65
CA LEU A 64 -3.40 -17.48 3.31
C LEU A 64 -1.87 -17.48 3.33
N ILE A 65 -1.27 -18.43 2.59
CA ILE A 65 0.19 -18.50 2.38
C ILE A 65 0.57 -17.96 0.98
N GLY A 66 -0.33 -18.08 0.00
CA GLY A 66 -0.07 -17.76 -1.42
C GLY A 66 -0.75 -16.49 -1.95
N GLY A 67 -1.19 -15.58 -1.07
CA GLY A 67 -1.90 -14.37 -1.45
C GLY A 67 -3.31 -14.60 -2.00
N PHE A 68 -3.86 -13.57 -2.64
CA PHE A 68 -5.18 -13.55 -3.27
C PHE A 68 -5.17 -12.56 -4.44
N THR A 69 -6.22 -12.54 -5.27
CA THR A 69 -6.31 -11.65 -6.44
C THR A 69 -7.11 -10.40 -6.11
N GLN A 70 -6.55 -9.23 -6.44
CA GLN A 70 -7.19 -7.91 -6.31
C GLN A 70 -7.59 -7.41 -7.70
N THR A 71 -8.88 -7.33 -8.00
CA THR A 71 -9.37 -6.88 -9.32
C THR A 71 -10.00 -5.50 -9.23
N TYR A 72 -9.56 -4.58 -10.08
CA TYR A 72 -10.17 -3.27 -10.25
C TYR A 72 -11.39 -3.34 -11.17
N GLU A 73 -12.49 -2.74 -10.74
CA GLU A 73 -13.68 -2.54 -11.55
C GLU A 73 -14.23 -1.14 -11.35
N GLU A 74 -14.77 -0.56 -12.42
CA GLU A 74 -15.42 0.73 -12.39
C GLU A 74 -16.81 0.66 -13.00
N SER A 75 -17.80 1.14 -12.25
CA SER A 75 -19.18 1.27 -12.67
C SER A 75 -19.63 2.73 -12.71
N ALA A 76 -20.86 2.98 -13.15
CA ALA A 76 -21.47 4.31 -13.10
C ALA A 76 -21.57 4.86 -11.65
N GLY A 77 -21.75 3.97 -10.66
CA GLY A 77 -22.00 4.34 -9.26
C GLY A 77 -20.78 4.28 -8.34
N SER A 78 -19.76 3.49 -8.68
CA SER A 78 -18.62 3.26 -7.79
C SER A 78 -17.35 2.83 -8.55
N VAL A 79 -16.22 2.92 -7.85
CA VAL A 79 -14.94 2.29 -8.23
C VAL A 79 -14.61 1.28 -7.13
N THR A 80 -14.32 0.04 -7.50
CA THR A 80 -14.11 -1.04 -6.54
C THR A 80 -12.83 -1.82 -6.81
N VAL A 81 -12.13 -2.22 -5.75
CA VAL A 81 -11.08 -3.24 -5.78
C VAL A 81 -11.60 -4.44 -4.99
N LYS A 82 -11.67 -5.61 -5.62
CA LYS A 82 -12.26 -6.82 -5.02
C LYS A 82 -11.18 -7.85 -4.74
N ALA A 83 -11.14 -8.37 -3.51
CA ALA A 83 -10.28 -9.49 -3.14
C ALA A 83 -11.01 -10.82 -3.37
N THR A 84 -10.45 -11.68 -4.22
CA THR A 84 -11.00 -13.01 -4.51
C THR A 84 -9.92 -14.08 -4.44
N LEU A 85 -10.34 -15.32 -4.16
CA LEU A 85 -9.46 -16.48 -4.20
C LEU A 85 -10.16 -17.64 -4.89
N LYS A 86 -9.45 -18.31 -5.80
CA LYS A 86 -9.97 -19.47 -6.52
C LYS A 86 -10.45 -20.54 -5.53
N GLY A 87 -11.69 -21.00 -5.71
CA GLY A 87 -12.31 -22.02 -4.86
C GLY A 87 -13.07 -21.47 -3.65
N ILE A 88 -12.94 -20.17 -3.33
CA ILE A 88 -13.78 -19.52 -2.31
C ILE A 88 -14.87 -18.71 -3.02
N PRO A 89 -16.16 -19.02 -2.83
CA PRO A 89 -17.24 -18.23 -3.41
C PRO A 89 -17.32 -16.86 -2.74
N GLY A 90 -17.56 -15.81 -3.52
CA GLY A 90 -17.69 -14.43 -3.04
C GLY A 90 -16.34 -13.71 -2.86
N TYR A 91 -16.32 -12.74 -1.96
CA TYR A 91 -15.19 -11.84 -1.75
C TYR A 91 -14.57 -12.04 -0.36
N LEU A 92 -13.25 -11.98 -0.28
CA LEU A 92 -12.50 -11.97 0.98
C LEU A 92 -12.52 -10.58 1.63
N GLY A 93 -12.77 -9.56 0.82
CA GLY A 93 -12.82 -8.15 1.19
C GLY A 93 -12.92 -7.30 -0.06
N PHE A 94 -13.16 -6.00 0.12
CA PHE A 94 -13.19 -5.06 -0.98
C PHE A 94 -12.81 -3.65 -0.51
N ILE A 95 -12.35 -2.83 -1.45
CA ILE A 95 -12.22 -1.38 -1.30
C ILE A 95 -13.21 -0.76 -2.27
N GLU A 96 -14.03 0.18 -1.82
CA GLU A 96 -14.99 0.88 -2.67
C GLU A 96 -14.91 2.39 -2.46
N TYR A 97 -14.88 3.13 -3.57
CA TYR A 97 -15.24 4.54 -3.61
C TYR A 97 -16.62 4.72 -4.23
N SER A 98 -17.57 5.26 -3.46
CA SER A 98 -18.91 5.59 -3.93
C SER A 98 -18.93 6.96 -4.60
N LYS A 99 -19.29 7.00 -5.90
CA LYS A 99 -19.40 8.27 -6.66
C LYS A 99 -20.56 9.14 -6.16
N VAL A 100 -21.57 8.53 -5.53
CA VAL A 100 -22.74 9.23 -4.98
C VAL A 100 -22.40 9.87 -3.63
N THR A 101 -21.87 9.10 -2.69
CA THR A 101 -21.64 9.58 -1.32
C THR A 101 -20.24 10.17 -1.12
N LYS A 102 -19.35 10.07 -2.11
CA LYS A 102 -17.94 10.51 -2.03
C LYS A 102 -17.20 9.87 -0.85
N ARG A 103 -17.54 8.62 -0.56
CA ARG A 103 -17.01 7.84 0.56
C ARG A 103 -16.07 6.76 0.04
N VAL A 104 -14.94 6.58 0.72
CA VAL A 104 -14.10 5.39 0.58
C VAL A 104 -14.44 4.43 1.71
N SER A 105 -14.57 3.15 1.38
CA SER A 105 -14.73 2.07 2.35
C SER A 105 -13.73 0.96 2.08
N LEU A 106 -13.13 0.40 3.13
CA LEU A 106 -12.29 -0.79 3.08
C LEU A 106 -12.95 -1.83 3.96
N VAL A 107 -13.26 -3.00 3.40
CA VAL A 107 -13.98 -4.07 4.09
C VAL A 107 -13.15 -5.34 4.05
N VAL A 108 -12.99 -5.97 5.22
CA VAL A 108 -12.32 -7.25 5.41
C VAL A 108 -13.31 -8.24 5.99
N ALA A 109 -13.46 -9.41 5.35
CA ALA A 109 -14.39 -10.42 5.79
C ALA A 109 -13.89 -11.17 7.04
N ASP A 110 -14.79 -11.36 8.01
CA ASP A 110 -14.57 -12.23 9.18
C ASP A 110 -13.27 -11.95 9.98
N TYR A 111 -12.88 -10.67 10.08
CA TYR A 111 -11.67 -10.26 10.77
C TYR A 111 -11.96 -9.68 12.16
N HIS A 112 -11.02 -9.86 13.08
CA HIS A 112 -11.10 -9.34 14.44
C HIS A 112 -10.24 -8.09 14.59
N LEU A 113 -10.86 -6.91 14.73
CA LEU A 113 -10.11 -5.67 14.87
C LEU A 113 -9.27 -5.60 16.16
N LEU A 114 -9.85 -6.06 17.28
CA LEU A 114 -9.25 -5.93 18.61
C LEU A 114 -8.21 -7.03 18.86
N SER A 115 -7.13 -6.65 19.55
CA SER A 115 -6.14 -7.60 20.06
C SER A 115 -6.76 -8.41 21.19
N THR A 116 -6.65 -9.74 21.10
CA THR A 116 -6.91 -10.64 22.22
C THR A 116 -5.58 -10.88 22.90
N GLU A 117 -5.43 -10.48 24.16
CA GLU A 117 -4.27 -10.91 24.93
C GLU A 117 -4.37 -12.44 25.09
N ALA A 118 -3.37 -13.16 24.58
CA ALA A 118 -3.15 -14.61 24.69
C ALA A 118 -4.36 -15.52 24.40
N GLY A 119 -4.49 -16.00 23.16
CA GLY A 119 -5.04 -17.33 22.83
C GLY A 119 -6.53 -17.60 23.05
N THR A 120 -7.25 -16.74 23.76
CA THR A 120 -8.71 -16.84 23.93
C THR A 120 -9.39 -15.89 22.97
N THR A 121 -10.17 -16.44 22.03
CA THR A 121 -11.27 -15.71 21.40
C THR A 121 -12.12 -15.13 22.52
N VAL A 122 -12.00 -13.83 22.78
CA VAL A 122 -12.96 -13.14 23.61
C VAL A 122 -14.29 -13.26 22.87
N GLU A 123 -15.15 -14.13 23.38
CA GLU A 123 -16.58 -14.04 23.10
C GLU A 123 -16.98 -12.63 23.51
N VAL A 124 -17.27 -11.79 22.52
CA VAL A 124 -17.64 -10.37 22.70
C VAL A 124 -18.99 -10.23 23.43
N ASN A 125 -19.62 -11.36 23.80
CA ASN A 125 -20.72 -11.41 24.74
C ASN A 125 -20.31 -11.12 26.18
N ASN A 126 -19.01 -11.18 26.52
CA ASN A 126 -18.56 -10.70 27.80
C ASN A 126 -18.50 -9.17 27.77
N ARG A 127 -19.46 -8.53 28.45
CA ARG A 127 -19.51 -7.09 28.71
C ARG A 127 -18.29 -6.58 29.52
N ASP A 128 -17.35 -7.47 29.83
CA ASP A 128 -16.15 -7.27 30.64
C ASP A 128 -14.86 -7.04 29.83
N SER A 129 -14.95 -6.61 28.56
CA SER A 129 -13.77 -6.00 27.95
C SER A 129 -13.41 -4.76 28.77
N THR A 130 -12.22 -4.75 29.39
CA THR A 130 -11.75 -3.55 30.07
C THR A 130 -11.83 -2.37 29.09
N ILE A 131 -12.26 -1.19 29.56
CA ILE A 131 -12.42 0.00 28.70
C ILE A 131 -11.12 0.26 27.91
N ALA A 132 -9.96 -0.10 28.47
CA ALA A 132 -8.68 -0.01 27.78
C ALA A 132 -8.55 -0.97 26.57
N GLY A 133 -9.02 -2.21 26.69
CA GLY A 133 -8.96 -3.23 25.64
C GLY A 133 -9.80 -2.88 24.40
N LEU A 134 -10.87 -2.11 24.58
CA LEU A 134 -11.70 -1.59 23.46
C LEU A 134 -10.94 -0.66 22.52
N PHE A 135 -9.77 -0.17 22.92
CA PHE A 135 -8.91 0.69 22.10
C PHE A 135 -7.56 0.02 21.81
N LYS A 136 -7.41 -1.30 21.93
CA LYS A 136 -6.17 -2.02 21.57
C LYS A 136 -6.42 -2.80 20.29
N PHE A 137 -5.92 -2.31 19.17
CA PHE A 137 -6.15 -2.91 17.85
C PHE A 137 -5.03 -3.90 17.55
N ARG A 138 -5.32 -4.94 16.75
CA ARG A 138 -4.27 -5.85 16.24
C ARG A 138 -3.23 -5.09 15.43
N ASN A 139 -3.67 -4.09 14.67
CA ASN A 139 -2.82 -3.17 13.93
C ASN A 139 -3.00 -1.74 14.46
N GLU A 140 -2.05 -1.29 15.29
CA GLU A 140 -2.05 0.04 15.89
C GLU A 140 -1.81 1.16 14.86
N ARG A 141 -1.23 0.86 13.70
CA ARG A 141 -0.95 1.86 12.64
C ARG A 141 -2.21 2.41 11.99
N ILE A 142 -3.34 1.71 12.09
CA ILE A 142 -4.64 2.25 11.67
C ILE A 142 -4.95 3.56 12.41
N LYS A 143 -4.54 3.71 13.68
CA LYS A 143 -4.74 4.95 14.44
C LYS A 143 -3.86 6.09 13.94
N LEU A 144 -2.65 5.78 13.45
CA LEU A 144 -1.77 6.75 12.80
C LEU A 144 -2.36 7.22 11.46
N ALA A 145 -2.90 6.30 10.67
CA ALA A 145 -3.63 6.64 9.44
C ALA A 145 -4.87 7.50 9.74
N ALA A 146 -5.64 7.16 10.78
CA ALA A 146 -6.77 7.96 11.24
C ALA A 146 -6.35 9.38 11.63
N LEU A 147 -5.25 9.53 12.39
CA LEU A 147 -4.72 10.85 12.76
C LEU A 147 -4.35 11.68 11.53
N SER A 148 -3.62 11.10 10.58
CA SER A 148 -3.21 11.77 9.35
C SER A 148 -4.42 12.22 8.51
N LEU A 149 -5.40 11.33 8.31
CA LEU A 149 -6.61 11.66 7.55
C LEU A 149 -7.46 12.73 8.24
N CYS A 150 -7.59 12.68 9.57
CA CYS A 150 -8.34 13.70 10.30
C CYS A 150 -7.65 15.08 10.25
N LYS A 151 -6.32 15.14 10.22
CA LYS A 151 -5.59 16.40 9.98
C LYS A 151 -5.87 17.00 8.60
N ASP A 152 -6.08 16.14 7.60
CA ASP A 152 -6.46 16.52 6.23
C ASP A 152 -7.98 16.80 6.08
N GLY A 153 -8.71 16.92 7.20
CA GLY A 153 -10.15 17.24 7.22
C GLY A 153 -11.08 16.07 6.91
N CYS A 154 -10.56 14.84 6.83
CA CYS A 154 -11.38 13.65 6.61
C CYS A 154 -12.01 13.15 7.92
N LYS A 155 -13.23 12.62 7.82
CA LYS A 155 -13.86 11.81 8.87
C LYS A 155 -13.43 10.37 8.73
N PHE A 156 -13.01 9.77 9.84
CA PHE A 156 -12.54 8.40 9.88
C PHE A 156 -13.33 7.59 10.91
N SER A 157 -13.84 6.43 10.49
CA SER A 157 -14.56 5.52 11.38
C SER A 157 -14.31 4.07 11.03
N ILE A 158 -14.46 3.19 12.01
CA ILE A 158 -14.32 1.75 11.86
C ILE A 158 -15.55 1.08 12.47
N ASN A 159 -16.08 0.05 11.81
CA ASN A 159 -17.10 -0.83 12.34
C ASN A 159 -16.55 -2.25 12.42
N SER A 160 -16.84 -2.95 13.51
CA SER A 160 -16.51 -4.36 13.69
C SER A 160 -17.35 -4.93 14.82
N ARG A 161 -17.95 -6.11 14.61
CA ARG A 161 -18.68 -6.88 15.63
C ARG A 161 -19.68 -6.06 16.43
N ASP A 162 -20.59 -5.43 15.68
CA ASP A 162 -21.68 -4.62 16.25
C ASP A 162 -21.18 -3.48 17.14
N ARG A 163 -19.97 -3.00 16.87
CA ARG A 163 -19.35 -1.85 17.53
C ARG A 163 -18.77 -0.92 16.49
N TYR A 164 -18.74 0.35 16.84
CA TYR A 164 -18.13 1.38 16.00
C TYR A 164 -17.11 2.19 16.77
N TRP A 165 -16.13 2.70 16.04
CA TRP A 165 -15.11 3.63 16.50
C TRP A 165 -15.14 4.85 15.58
N VAL A 166 -15.28 6.04 16.15
CA VAL A 166 -15.18 7.32 15.44
C VAL A 166 -13.96 8.06 15.94
N PHE A 167 -13.18 8.58 15.00
CA PHE A 167 -11.95 9.31 15.27
C PHE A 167 -12.15 10.78 14.94
N GLU A 168 -11.79 11.63 15.90
CA GLU A 168 -11.98 13.08 15.81
C GLU A 168 -10.77 13.79 16.40
N LEU A 169 -10.39 14.93 15.82
CA LEU A 169 -9.38 15.79 16.42
C LEU A 169 -9.97 16.60 17.57
N GLU A 170 -9.20 16.75 18.64
CA GLU A 170 -9.55 17.59 19.77
C GLU A 170 -8.69 18.85 19.82
N GLY A 171 -9.32 19.98 20.14
CA GLY A 171 -8.65 21.27 20.30
C GLY A 171 -7.96 21.74 19.01
N SER A 172 -6.67 22.06 19.11
CA SER A 172 -5.85 22.62 18.02
C SER A 172 -5.46 21.64 16.90
N GLY A 173 -6.06 20.45 16.86
CA GLY A 173 -5.81 19.47 15.79
C GLY A 173 -4.59 18.57 15.98
N SER A 174 -3.95 18.63 17.16
CA SER A 174 -2.76 17.83 17.47
C SER A 174 -3.06 16.48 18.14
N LEU A 175 -4.27 16.28 18.66
CA LEU A 175 -4.63 15.13 19.48
C LEU A 175 -5.80 14.36 18.87
N LEU A 176 -5.65 13.05 18.75
CA LEU A 176 -6.71 12.16 18.27
C LEU A 176 -7.54 11.63 19.45
N MET A 177 -8.84 11.89 19.39
CA MET A 177 -9.83 11.26 20.25
C MET A 177 -10.50 10.11 19.51
N CYS A 178 -10.70 9.02 20.22
CA CYS A 178 -11.48 7.89 19.73
C CYS A 178 -12.71 7.71 20.62
N LYS A 179 -13.88 7.64 19.99
CA LYS A 179 -15.16 7.35 20.65
C LYS A 179 -15.65 5.98 20.18
N THR A 180 -16.14 5.16 21.09
CA THR A 180 -16.72 3.86 20.74
C THR A 180 -18.05 3.59 21.45
N ALA A 181 -18.99 2.97 20.74
CA ALA A 181 -20.23 2.45 21.28
C ALA A 181 -20.73 1.25 20.49
N CYS A 182 -21.68 0.51 21.06
CA CYS A 182 -22.34 -0.59 20.37
C CYS A 182 -23.29 -0.05 19.29
N MET A 183 -23.39 -0.79 18.19
CA MET A 183 -24.40 -0.61 17.16
C MET A 183 -25.65 -1.42 17.53
N ARG A 184 -26.79 -1.06 16.94
CA ARG A 184 -27.98 -1.91 17.01
C ARG A 184 -27.68 -3.20 16.26
N GLU A 185 -28.05 -4.34 16.84
CA GLU A 185 -27.92 -5.63 16.17
C GLU A 185 -28.62 -5.56 14.81
N SER A 186 -27.86 -5.87 13.77
CA SER A 186 -28.42 -6.00 12.44
C SER A 186 -28.98 -7.42 12.29
N ALA A 187 -30.21 -7.54 11.81
CA ALA A 187 -30.81 -8.82 11.48
C ALA A 187 -30.11 -9.40 10.24
N VAL A 188 -28.98 -10.08 10.46
CA VAL A 188 -28.24 -10.77 9.41
C VAL A 188 -28.84 -12.17 9.21
N GLY A 189 -29.14 -12.50 7.95
CA GLY A 189 -29.68 -13.80 7.58
C GLY A 189 -28.77 -14.94 8.03
N GLU A 190 -29.35 -16.10 8.35
CA GLU A 190 -28.61 -17.23 8.93
C GLU A 190 -27.48 -17.74 8.02
N ILE A 191 -27.68 -17.67 6.70
CA ILE A 191 -26.68 -18.04 5.68
C ILE A 191 -25.47 -17.10 5.73
N GLU A 192 -25.68 -15.78 5.77
CA GLU A 192 -24.61 -14.79 5.87
C GLU A 192 -23.86 -14.87 7.22
N ARG A 193 -24.53 -15.39 8.26
CA ARG A 193 -23.91 -15.73 9.54
C ARG A 193 -23.06 -17.00 9.49
N ARG A 194 -23.25 -17.90 8.54
CA ARG A 194 -22.44 -19.13 8.42
C ARG A 194 -21.27 -18.97 7.46
N THR A 195 -21.40 -18.14 6.43
CA THR A 195 -20.31 -17.93 5.47
C THR A 195 -19.20 -17.05 6.04
N LYS A 196 -17.96 -17.35 5.66
CA LYS A 196 -16.80 -16.52 5.97
C LYS A 196 -16.64 -15.38 4.97
N SER A 197 -16.75 -15.68 3.68
CA SER A 197 -16.70 -14.69 2.60
C SER A 197 -17.97 -13.84 2.50
N ILE A 198 -17.83 -12.71 1.82
CA ILE A 198 -18.89 -11.74 1.57
C ILE A 198 -19.52 -12.06 0.20
N SER A 199 -20.84 -12.21 0.14
CA SER A 199 -21.56 -12.56 -1.09
C SER A 199 -21.86 -11.36 -1.99
N THR A 200 -22.00 -10.17 -1.41
CA THR A 200 -22.33 -8.91 -2.10
C THR A 200 -21.35 -7.82 -1.67
N LEU A 201 -21.26 -6.69 -2.37
CA LEU A 201 -20.41 -5.57 -1.95
C LEU A 201 -21.06 -4.79 -0.78
N ARG A 202 -21.30 -5.49 0.32
CA ARG A 202 -21.92 -4.97 1.54
C ARG A 202 -21.31 -5.66 2.74
N SER A 203 -20.85 -4.88 3.71
CA SER A 203 -20.28 -5.44 4.94
C SER A 203 -21.35 -5.94 5.91
N ARG A 204 -21.01 -7.01 6.63
CA ARG A 204 -21.83 -7.58 7.72
C ARG A 204 -21.32 -7.01 9.04
N GLN A 205 -22.10 -6.13 9.65
CA GLN A 205 -21.68 -5.37 10.84
C GLN A 205 -21.24 -6.26 12.02
N SER A 206 -21.84 -7.45 12.14
CA SER A 206 -21.54 -8.40 13.21
C SER A 206 -20.28 -9.24 12.99
N LYS A 207 -19.70 -9.23 11.78
CA LYS A 207 -18.60 -10.12 11.39
C LYS A 207 -17.40 -9.42 10.78
N ASP A 208 -17.65 -8.49 9.87
CA ASP A 208 -16.63 -7.90 9.03
C ASP A 208 -16.02 -6.66 9.71
N VAL A 209 -14.78 -6.35 9.38
CA VAL A 209 -14.21 -5.03 9.68
C VAL A 209 -14.48 -4.12 8.50
N SER A 210 -15.07 -2.96 8.76
CA SER A 210 -15.30 -1.93 7.74
C SER A 210 -14.70 -0.60 8.19
N ILE A 211 -13.78 -0.07 7.41
CA ILE A 211 -13.21 1.26 7.58
C ILE A 211 -13.92 2.20 6.62
N PHE A 212 -14.32 3.38 7.10
CA PHE A 212 -14.96 4.41 6.29
C PHE A 212 -14.19 5.71 6.38
N ILE A 213 -13.88 6.28 5.22
CA ILE A 213 -13.26 7.59 5.05
C ILE A 213 -14.27 8.45 4.30
N ASN A 214 -14.72 9.50 4.97
CA ASN A 214 -15.56 10.54 4.38
C ASN A 214 -14.83 11.87 4.47
N SER A 215 -15.36 12.89 3.83
CA SER A 215 -14.92 14.25 4.09
C SER A 215 -16.09 15.21 4.15
N ASP A 216 -15.99 16.16 5.07
CA ASP A 216 -16.93 17.29 5.17
C ASP A 216 -16.41 18.53 4.42
N THR A 217 -15.09 18.65 4.24
CA THR A 217 -14.42 19.88 3.79
C THR A 217 -13.54 19.66 2.55
N THR A 218 -12.86 18.52 2.46
CA THR A 218 -11.99 18.10 1.37
C THR A 218 -12.67 17.01 0.54
N LEU A 219 -13.43 17.39 -0.50
CA LEU A 219 -14.13 16.43 -1.35
C LEU A 219 -13.19 15.31 -1.82
N ILE A 220 -13.43 14.09 -1.34
CA ILE A 220 -12.77 12.92 -1.90
C ILE A 220 -13.37 12.70 -3.29
N TYR A 221 -12.69 13.19 -4.31
CA TYR A 221 -13.11 13.00 -5.69
C TYR A 221 -12.39 11.80 -6.30
N MET A 222 -12.94 11.30 -7.40
CA MET A 222 -12.52 10.04 -8.03
C MET A 222 -11.04 10.03 -8.42
N GLY A 223 -10.52 11.14 -8.95
CA GLY A 223 -9.11 11.27 -9.34
C GLY A 223 -8.17 11.11 -8.14
N MET A 224 -8.53 11.66 -6.98
CA MET A 224 -7.77 11.50 -5.75
C MET A 224 -7.80 10.05 -5.26
N PHE A 225 -8.95 9.38 -5.30
CA PHE A 225 -9.04 7.97 -4.94
C PHE A 225 -8.22 7.06 -5.88
N ARG A 226 -8.26 7.30 -7.21
CA ARG A 226 -7.40 6.58 -8.15
C ARG A 226 -5.91 6.85 -7.87
N HIS A 227 -5.56 8.08 -7.49
CA HIS A 227 -4.21 8.38 -7.05
C HIS A 227 -3.85 7.59 -5.78
N TRP A 228 -4.75 7.47 -4.81
CA TRP A 228 -4.53 6.63 -3.63
C TRP A 228 -4.30 5.16 -3.97
N LEU A 229 -5.01 4.60 -4.97
CA LEU A 229 -4.79 3.22 -5.40
C LEU A 229 -3.39 2.97 -6.00
N THR A 230 -2.65 4.00 -6.41
CA THR A 230 -1.30 3.81 -6.98
C THR A 230 -0.25 3.43 -5.93
N VAL A 231 -0.63 3.37 -4.65
CA VAL A 231 0.20 2.81 -3.58
C VAL A 231 0.42 1.30 -3.73
N ALA A 232 -0.39 0.63 -4.55
CA ALA A 232 -0.35 -0.81 -4.76
C ALA A 232 0.01 -1.16 -6.21
N LEU A 233 0.89 -2.14 -6.38
CA LEU A 233 1.37 -2.64 -7.66
C LEU A 233 0.51 -3.79 -8.21
N ASP A 234 -0.14 -4.53 -7.32
CA ASP A 234 -0.75 -5.84 -7.58
C ASP A 234 -2.25 -5.79 -7.91
N ILE A 235 -2.82 -4.58 -8.08
CA ILE A 235 -4.22 -4.42 -8.48
C ILE A 235 -4.36 -4.71 -9.98
N CYS A 236 -4.93 -5.87 -10.29
CA CYS A 236 -5.27 -6.31 -11.64
C CYS A 236 -6.22 -5.31 -12.30
N ASP A 237 -6.04 -5.09 -13.61
CA ASP A 237 -6.79 -4.13 -14.44
C ASP A 237 -6.63 -2.64 -14.04
N PHE A 238 -5.68 -2.34 -13.15
CA PHE A 238 -5.34 -0.96 -12.76
C PHE A 238 -3.86 -0.65 -12.87
N SER A 239 -3.03 -1.31 -12.06
CA SER A 239 -1.61 -0.98 -11.88
C SER A 239 -0.67 -2.16 -12.11
N LEU A 240 -1.11 -3.24 -12.76
CA LEU A 240 -0.23 -4.35 -13.08
C LEU A 240 0.83 -3.94 -14.12
N PRO A 241 2.11 -4.30 -13.92
CA PRO A 241 3.15 -4.14 -14.94
C PRO A 241 2.95 -5.05 -16.14
N SER A 242 3.18 -4.53 -17.34
CA SER A 242 3.21 -5.33 -18.58
C SER A 242 4.59 -5.92 -18.85
N GLU A 243 5.66 -5.18 -18.54
CA GLU A 243 7.03 -5.61 -18.76
C GLU A 243 7.81 -5.60 -17.43
N THR A 244 8.32 -6.77 -17.04
CA THR A 244 9.04 -6.95 -15.77
C THR A 244 10.18 -7.94 -15.91
N ILE A 245 11.33 -7.63 -15.32
CA ILE A 245 12.43 -8.57 -15.12
C ILE A 245 12.41 -9.03 -13.67
N THR A 246 11.96 -10.25 -13.43
CA THR A 246 11.90 -10.84 -12.09
C THR A 246 13.22 -11.48 -11.70
N THR A 247 13.66 -11.22 -10.47
CA THR A 247 14.86 -11.81 -9.89
C THR A 247 14.58 -12.30 -8.47
N VAL A 248 15.53 -13.06 -7.90
CA VAL A 248 15.45 -13.53 -6.51
C VAL A 248 15.50 -12.41 -5.46
N TYR A 249 15.89 -11.20 -5.84
CA TYR A 249 15.98 -10.06 -4.93
C TYR A 249 14.81 -9.07 -5.09
N GLY A 250 14.03 -9.23 -6.15
CA GLY A 250 12.99 -8.29 -6.57
C GLY A 250 12.88 -8.17 -8.08
N ASP A 251 12.03 -7.26 -8.51
CA ASP A 251 11.68 -7.05 -9.90
C ASP A 251 12.14 -5.69 -10.40
N ILE A 252 12.54 -5.63 -11.67
CA ILE A 252 12.73 -4.37 -12.41
C ILE A 252 11.48 -4.15 -13.26
N LEU A 253 10.77 -3.05 -13.00
CA LEU A 253 9.55 -2.65 -13.70
C LEU A 253 9.93 -1.75 -14.88
N LEU A 254 9.73 -2.23 -16.10
CA LEU A 254 10.19 -1.55 -17.31
C LEU A 254 9.17 -0.54 -17.86
N ASP A 255 7.89 -0.65 -17.49
CA ASP A 255 6.88 0.29 -17.94
C ASP A 255 7.17 1.70 -17.41
N ARG A 256 7.12 2.70 -18.31
CA ARG A 256 7.38 4.10 -17.99
C ARG A 256 6.53 4.64 -16.84
N LYS A 257 5.32 4.11 -16.62
CA LYS A 257 4.41 4.50 -15.52
C LYS A 257 4.96 4.17 -14.11
N PHE A 258 5.97 3.31 -14.00
CA PHE A 258 6.65 2.99 -12.74
C PHE A 258 8.03 3.62 -12.61
N SER A 259 8.51 4.34 -13.63
CA SER A 259 9.76 5.09 -13.54
C SER A 259 9.77 5.98 -12.30
N GLY A 260 10.84 5.89 -11.51
CA GLY A 260 10.98 6.65 -10.26
C GLY A 260 10.26 6.05 -9.05
N LYS A 261 9.61 4.89 -9.17
CA LYS A 261 8.85 4.26 -8.07
C LYS A 261 9.55 3.02 -7.54
N VAL A 262 9.61 2.93 -6.22
CA VAL A 262 10.11 1.76 -5.52
C VAL A 262 8.99 1.18 -4.69
N PHE A 263 8.73 -0.11 -4.83
CA PHE A 263 7.74 -0.87 -4.09
C PHE A 263 8.47 -1.89 -3.20
N LEU A 264 7.90 -2.19 -2.05
CA LEU A 264 8.29 -3.31 -1.20
C LEU A 264 7.08 -4.23 -1.08
N GLN A 265 7.22 -5.46 -1.57
CA GLN A 265 6.15 -6.45 -1.57
C GLN A 265 4.85 -5.91 -2.17
N GLY A 266 4.96 -5.19 -3.30
CA GLY A 266 3.83 -4.60 -4.00
C GLY A 266 3.33 -3.27 -3.43
N VAL A 267 3.89 -2.76 -2.33
CA VAL A 267 3.46 -1.51 -1.68
C VAL A 267 4.49 -0.38 -1.89
N LEU A 268 4.04 0.78 -2.33
CA LEU A 268 4.89 1.93 -2.69
C LEU A 268 5.66 2.51 -1.49
N LEU A 269 6.97 2.66 -1.67
CA LEU A 269 7.84 3.51 -0.86
C LEU A 269 7.97 4.87 -1.56
N PRO A 270 7.32 5.94 -1.05
CA PRO A 270 7.27 7.24 -1.73
C PRO A 270 8.59 8.01 -1.72
N GLU A 271 9.52 7.66 -0.84
CA GLU A 271 10.78 8.37 -0.66
C GLU A 271 11.97 7.44 -0.89
N THR A 272 13.06 8.03 -1.39
CA THR A 272 14.38 7.40 -1.49
C THR A 272 15.37 8.14 -0.60
N LYS A 273 16.34 7.42 -0.04
CA LYS A 273 17.44 8.04 0.72
C LYS A 273 18.71 8.25 -0.12
N LEU A 274 18.71 7.85 -1.39
CA LEU A 274 19.87 7.95 -2.28
C LEU A 274 20.21 9.38 -2.72
N GLY A 275 19.40 10.35 -2.32
CA GLY A 275 19.66 11.78 -2.54
C GLY A 275 18.86 12.36 -3.70
N ARG A 276 19.46 13.29 -4.44
CA ARG A 276 18.79 14.00 -5.54
C ARG A 276 18.94 13.22 -6.83
N GLY A 277 17.82 12.93 -7.48
CA GLY A 277 17.79 12.23 -8.76
C GLY A 277 16.45 11.56 -8.96
N LYS A 278 16.33 10.78 -10.03
CA LYS A 278 15.19 9.91 -10.27
C LYS A 278 15.70 8.56 -10.72
N PHE A 279 14.96 7.52 -10.37
CA PHE A 279 15.15 6.23 -11.01
C PHE A 279 14.61 6.30 -12.44
N THR A 280 15.36 5.73 -13.37
CA THR A 280 14.92 5.50 -14.74
C THR A 280 13.83 4.43 -14.77
N TYR A 281 14.01 3.34 -14.00
CA TYR A 281 13.07 2.24 -13.90
C TYR A 281 12.27 2.26 -12.60
N GLY A 282 11.24 1.41 -12.51
CA GLY A 282 10.60 1.09 -11.25
C GLY A 282 11.17 -0.19 -10.64
N TYR A 283 10.99 -0.37 -9.34
CA TYR A 283 11.51 -1.54 -8.62
C TYR A 283 10.46 -2.10 -7.67
N ASN A 284 10.36 -3.43 -7.57
CA ASN A 284 9.57 -4.10 -6.54
C ASN A 284 10.45 -5.06 -5.75
N LEU A 285 10.77 -4.73 -4.50
CA LEU A 285 11.65 -5.53 -3.67
C LEU A 285 10.87 -6.59 -2.90
N GLN A 286 11.49 -7.76 -2.72
CA GLN A 286 10.90 -8.83 -1.89
C GLN A 286 11.14 -8.59 -0.39
N HIS A 287 12.28 -8.01 -0.04
CA HIS A 287 12.70 -7.80 1.35
C HIS A 287 13.55 -6.53 1.49
N ALA A 288 13.23 -5.72 2.50
CA ALA A 288 14.00 -4.55 2.89
C ALA A 288 13.67 -4.13 4.33
N THR A 289 14.62 -3.47 4.99
CA THR A 289 14.34 -2.75 6.23
C THR A 289 13.88 -1.34 5.90
N VAL A 290 12.71 -0.94 6.39
CA VAL A 290 12.12 0.40 6.17
C VAL A 290 12.21 1.27 7.42
N SER A 291 12.24 2.58 7.22
CA SER A 291 12.17 3.58 8.29
C SER A 291 10.90 3.45 9.14
N GLY A 292 10.88 4.03 10.35
CA GLY A 292 9.71 4.00 11.23
C GLY A 292 8.43 4.59 10.59
N ASN A 293 8.58 5.63 9.77
CA ASN A 293 7.48 6.21 8.99
C ASN A 293 7.10 5.39 7.73
N ARG A 294 7.86 4.32 7.41
CA ARG A 294 7.68 3.40 6.27
C ARG A 294 7.61 4.10 4.91
N ARG A 295 8.28 5.24 4.78
CA ARG A 295 8.30 6.00 3.52
C ARG A 295 9.52 5.69 2.66
N SER A 296 10.60 5.22 3.27
CA SER A 296 11.87 4.92 2.62
C SER A 296 12.59 3.77 3.33
N PHE A 297 13.74 3.37 2.78
CA PHE A 297 14.64 2.41 3.41
C PHE A 297 15.20 2.96 4.73
N SER A 298 15.63 2.07 5.61
CA SER A 298 16.34 2.47 6.84
C SER A 298 17.69 3.12 6.53
N SER A 299 18.40 2.64 5.50
CA SER A 299 19.72 3.11 5.10
C SER A 299 19.82 3.30 3.58
N PRO A 300 20.45 4.39 3.09
CA PRO A 300 20.74 4.57 1.67
C PRO A 300 21.71 3.52 1.12
N GLN A 301 22.66 3.04 1.93
CA GLN A 301 23.57 1.96 1.53
C GLN A 301 22.81 0.63 1.33
N GLU A 302 21.83 0.34 2.17
CA GLU A 302 20.96 -0.84 1.97
C GLU A 302 20.16 -0.71 0.68
N GLU A 303 19.59 0.47 0.40
CA GLU A 303 18.83 0.75 -0.83
C GLU A 303 19.71 0.54 -2.08
N ALA A 304 20.88 1.19 -2.14
CA ALA A 304 21.83 1.08 -3.25
C ALA A 304 22.29 -0.37 -3.47
N MET A 305 22.68 -1.06 -2.40
CA MET A 305 23.11 -2.45 -2.46
C MET A 305 22.00 -3.36 -3.01
N ARG A 306 20.74 -3.17 -2.59
CA ARG A 306 19.61 -3.98 -3.05
C ARG A 306 19.34 -3.77 -4.53
N LEU A 307 19.35 -2.53 -5.00
CA LEU A 307 19.18 -2.22 -6.42
C LEU A 307 20.29 -2.84 -7.27
N CYS A 308 21.55 -2.74 -6.83
CA CYS A 308 22.67 -3.40 -7.49
C CYS A 308 22.41 -4.91 -7.59
N ARG A 309 22.06 -5.59 -6.49
CA ARG A 309 21.79 -7.03 -6.49
C ARG A 309 20.69 -7.46 -7.45
N ILE A 310 19.64 -6.65 -7.62
CA ILE A 310 18.58 -6.92 -8.61
C ILE A 310 19.18 -6.89 -10.02
N TRP A 311 19.96 -5.85 -10.36
CA TRP A 311 20.62 -5.76 -11.66
C TRP A 311 21.64 -6.87 -11.90
N GLU A 312 22.45 -7.21 -10.89
CA GLU A 312 23.40 -8.33 -10.99
C GLU A 312 22.69 -9.64 -11.27
N ALA A 313 21.61 -9.93 -10.56
CA ALA A 313 20.83 -11.14 -10.76
C ALA A 313 20.18 -11.15 -12.16
N ALA A 314 19.65 -10.03 -12.63
CA ALA A 314 19.08 -9.91 -13.97
C ALA A 314 20.14 -10.15 -15.07
N ILE A 315 21.34 -9.59 -14.91
CA ILE A 315 22.47 -9.78 -15.85
C ILE A 315 22.94 -11.24 -15.83
N ALA A 316 23.12 -11.83 -14.65
CA ALA A 316 23.54 -13.22 -14.50
C ALA A 316 22.54 -14.22 -15.12
N GLN A 317 21.25 -13.93 -15.00
CA GLN A 317 20.17 -14.71 -15.61
C GLN A 317 20.05 -14.48 -17.13
N LYS A 318 20.82 -13.55 -17.71
CA LYS A 318 20.71 -13.13 -19.12
C LYS A 318 19.28 -12.69 -19.48
N ALA A 319 18.59 -12.06 -18.52
CA ALA A 319 17.23 -11.58 -18.72
C ALA A 319 17.19 -10.48 -19.79
N ALA A 320 16.11 -10.45 -20.57
CA ALA A 320 15.79 -9.55 -21.70
C ALA A 320 16.60 -8.24 -21.75
N ASN A 321 17.78 -8.28 -22.39
CA ASN A 321 18.67 -7.13 -22.59
C ASN A 321 19.09 -6.39 -21.31
N ALA A 322 19.04 -7.05 -20.13
CA ALA A 322 19.37 -6.46 -18.84
C ALA A 322 20.77 -5.84 -18.83
N LEU A 323 21.77 -6.54 -19.38
CA LEU A 323 23.13 -6.02 -19.50
C LEU A 323 23.19 -4.75 -20.35
N GLN A 324 22.49 -4.73 -21.48
CA GLN A 324 22.46 -3.59 -22.39
C GLN A 324 21.80 -2.38 -21.74
N LYS A 325 20.66 -2.60 -21.06
CA LYS A 325 19.93 -1.58 -20.31
C LYS A 325 20.77 -1.01 -19.16
N TYR A 326 21.46 -1.87 -18.41
CA TYR A 326 22.31 -1.42 -17.31
C TYR A 326 23.53 -0.65 -17.78
N VAL A 327 24.17 -1.09 -18.88
CA VAL A 327 25.25 -0.34 -19.52
C VAL A 327 24.77 1.03 -19.99
N PHE A 328 23.57 1.11 -20.57
CA PHE A 328 22.99 2.39 -20.97
C PHE A 328 22.84 3.35 -19.77
N LEU A 329 22.38 2.86 -18.61
CA LEU A 329 22.32 3.65 -17.37
C LEU A 329 23.71 4.17 -16.95
N LEU A 330 24.75 3.33 -17.04
CA LEU A 330 26.12 3.71 -16.70
C LEU A 330 26.72 4.74 -17.66
N THR A 331 26.29 4.76 -18.91
CA THR A 331 26.73 5.74 -19.92
C THR A 331 25.88 7.02 -19.95
N ASP A 332 24.78 7.05 -19.20
CA ASP A 332 23.91 8.23 -19.11
C ASP A 332 24.60 9.35 -18.33
N ARG A 333 24.75 10.52 -18.96
CA ARG A 333 25.40 11.71 -18.37
C ARG A 333 24.66 12.24 -17.14
N CYS A 334 23.37 11.93 -16.98
CA CYS A 334 22.58 12.41 -15.86
C CYS A 334 22.81 11.61 -14.56
N GLY A 335 23.44 10.43 -14.62
CA GLY A 335 23.71 9.61 -13.43
C GLY A 335 22.43 9.20 -12.70
N PRO A 336 21.59 8.33 -13.28
CA PRO A 336 20.32 7.95 -12.68
C PRO A 336 20.52 7.23 -11.35
N LEU A 337 19.54 7.30 -10.45
CA LEU A 337 19.67 6.71 -9.11
C LEU A 337 19.82 5.18 -9.14
N ASP A 338 19.45 4.54 -10.25
CA ASP A 338 19.56 3.09 -10.50
C ASP A 338 20.99 2.55 -10.34
N ILE A 339 22.00 3.40 -10.58
CA ILE A 339 23.42 3.05 -10.48
C ILE A 339 24.09 3.68 -9.25
N SER A 340 23.30 4.18 -8.29
CA SER A 340 23.84 4.79 -7.07
C SER A 340 24.73 3.81 -6.33
N ASP A 341 25.94 4.25 -6.04
CA ASP A 341 26.97 3.49 -5.34
C ASP A 341 27.33 2.14 -5.98
N ALA A 342 27.09 1.98 -7.29
CA ALA A 342 27.38 0.76 -8.03
C ALA A 342 28.85 0.33 -7.89
N GLN A 343 29.78 1.28 -7.76
CA GLN A 343 31.21 1.01 -7.54
C GLN A 343 31.54 0.21 -6.30
N ASN A 344 30.70 0.29 -5.26
CA ASN A 344 30.93 -0.36 -3.99
C ASN A 344 30.10 -1.65 -3.84
N HIS A 345 29.14 -1.89 -4.73
CA HIS A 345 28.15 -2.97 -4.56
C HIS A 345 28.10 -3.98 -5.70
N LEU A 346 28.66 -3.68 -6.89
CA LEU A 346 28.75 -4.64 -7.96
C LEU A 346 29.85 -5.68 -7.72
N SER A 347 29.53 -6.94 -7.96
CA SER A 347 30.47 -8.06 -7.98
C SER A 347 31.43 -7.98 -9.16
N ALA A 348 32.60 -8.59 -8.98
CA ALA A 348 33.63 -8.65 -10.03
C ALA A 348 33.14 -9.35 -11.31
N SER A 349 32.25 -10.34 -11.20
CA SER A 349 31.66 -11.01 -12.36
C SER A 349 30.78 -10.08 -13.20
N THR A 350 29.92 -9.30 -12.55
CA THR A 350 29.04 -8.35 -13.24
C THR A 350 29.86 -7.25 -13.90
N VAL A 351 30.86 -6.71 -13.20
CA VAL A 351 31.79 -5.71 -13.74
C VAL A 351 32.53 -6.24 -14.97
N LYS A 352 33.02 -7.49 -14.94
CA LYS A 352 33.63 -8.12 -16.13
C LYS A 352 32.67 -8.24 -17.30
N ALA A 353 31.40 -8.57 -17.06
CA ALA A 353 30.39 -8.66 -18.11
C ALA A 353 30.11 -7.29 -18.75
N ILE A 354 30.00 -6.24 -17.93
CA ILE A 354 29.87 -4.85 -18.37
C ILE A 354 31.06 -4.44 -19.25
N TRP A 355 32.29 -4.69 -18.79
CA TRP A 355 33.49 -4.38 -19.57
C TRP A 355 33.57 -5.15 -20.89
N ALA A 356 33.20 -6.43 -20.90
CA ALA A 356 33.18 -7.22 -22.12
C ALA A 356 32.18 -6.64 -23.13
N TYR A 357 31.00 -6.23 -22.68
CA TYR A 357 29.98 -5.61 -23.52
C TYR A 357 30.43 -4.27 -24.08
N LEU A 358 30.99 -3.39 -23.24
CA LEU A 358 31.49 -2.07 -23.65
C LEU A 358 32.62 -2.19 -24.69
N ARG A 359 33.56 -3.12 -24.50
CA ARG A 359 34.63 -3.39 -25.50
C ARG A 359 34.08 -3.87 -26.83
N HIS A 360 33.01 -4.67 -26.80
CA HIS A 360 32.36 -5.14 -28.02
C HIS A 360 31.68 -3.99 -28.78
N MET A 361 30.98 -3.10 -28.07
CA MET A 361 30.28 -1.95 -28.65
C MET A 361 31.22 -0.97 -29.38
N ASP A 362 32.42 -0.75 -28.86
CA ASP A 362 33.42 0.16 -29.45
C ASP A 362 34.33 -0.52 -30.51
N GLY A 363 34.00 -1.75 -30.91
CA GLY A 363 34.78 -2.51 -31.90
C GLY A 363 36.21 -2.82 -31.44
N GLY A 364 36.49 -2.73 -30.14
CA GLY A 364 37.80 -2.98 -29.52
C GLY A 364 38.88 -1.93 -29.78
N LYS A 365 38.54 -0.73 -30.28
CA LYS A 365 39.54 0.23 -30.82
C LYS A 365 39.86 1.45 -29.95
N ASN A 366 38.95 1.95 -29.11
CA ASN A 366 39.13 3.19 -28.34
C ASN A 366 39.00 3.01 -26.82
N PHE A 367 39.10 1.77 -26.34
CA PHE A 367 38.96 1.48 -24.92
C PHE A 367 40.26 1.78 -24.16
N TYR A 368 40.41 3.02 -23.68
CA TYR A 368 41.56 3.43 -22.88
C TYR A 368 41.56 2.66 -21.54
N HIS A 369 42.42 1.65 -21.45
CA HIS A 369 42.92 1.16 -20.16
C HIS A 369 43.86 2.25 -19.62
N ALA A 370 43.49 2.93 -18.54
CA ALA A 370 44.51 3.61 -17.76
C ALA A 370 45.46 2.50 -17.27
N ASN A 371 46.68 2.45 -17.80
CA ASN A 371 47.76 1.62 -17.29
C ASN A 371 48.07 2.08 -15.86
N ILE A 372 47.36 1.52 -14.90
CA ILE A 372 47.60 1.77 -13.48
C ILE A 372 48.43 0.59 -12.94
N PRO A 373 49.60 0.87 -12.32
CA PRO A 373 50.44 -0.16 -11.71
C PRO A 373 49.68 -1.04 -10.72
N SER A 374 50.15 -2.28 -10.55
CA SER A 374 49.50 -3.36 -9.80
C SER A 374 49.24 -3.11 -8.30
N ASP A 375 49.63 -1.96 -7.75
CA ASP A 375 49.50 -1.61 -6.32
C ASP A 375 48.33 -0.68 -5.97
N VAL A 376 47.45 -0.34 -6.93
CA VAL A 376 46.30 0.53 -6.66
C VAL A 376 45.03 -0.29 -6.38
N ARG A 377 44.46 -0.08 -5.19
CA ARG A 377 43.25 -0.75 -4.68
C ARG A 377 42.05 -0.49 -5.61
N LEU A 378 41.19 -1.51 -5.75
CA LEU A 378 39.98 -1.53 -6.60
C LEU A 378 39.02 -0.32 -6.46
N HIS A 379 39.14 0.50 -5.42
CA HIS A 379 38.32 1.69 -5.18
C HIS A 379 38.53 2.83 -6.20
N GLU A 380 39.63 2.88 -6.95
CA GLU A 380 39.86 3.94 -7.96
C GLU A 380 39.39 3.55 -9.38
N ARG A 381 38.80 2.36 -9.56
CA ARG A 381 38.52 1.80 -10.89
C ARG A 381 37.22 2.24 -11.56
N MET A 382 36.32 2.97 -10.87
CA MET A 382 35.08 3.50 -11.47
C MET A 382 35.07 5.01 -11.68
N THR A 383 36.10 5.73 -11.25
CA THR A 383 36.14 7.20 -11.30
C THR A 383 36.52 7.78 -12.68
N LEU A 384 36.87 6.95 -13.66
CA LEU A 384 37.46 7.39 -14.93
C LEU A 384 36.59 7.23 -16.19
N VAL A 385 35.27 7.03 -16.04
CA VAL A 385 34.32 7.12 -17.17
C VAL A 385 33.57 8.46 -17.19
N GLY A 386 33.80 9.34 -16.21
CA GLY A 386 33.20 10.67 -16.13
C GLY A 386 34.06 11.84 -16.60
N MET A 387 35.30 11.63 -17.08
CA MET A 387 36.19 12.72 -17.52
C MET A 387 37.05 12.30 -18.72
N ALA A 388 36.42 12.16 -19.88
CA ALA A 388 37.04 12.31 -21.20
C ALA A 388 35.93 12.35 -22.27
N GLY A 389 35.40 13.54 -22.55
CA GLY A 389 34.39 13.78 -23.58
C GLY A 389 33.50 14.99 -23.30
#